data_AF-A0A951KIP2-F1
#
_entry.id   AF-A0A951KIP2-F1
#
_cell.length_a   1.000
_cell.length_b   1.000
_cell.length_c   1.000
_cell.angle_alpha   90.00
_cell.angle_beta   90.00
_cell.angle_gamma   90.00
#
_symmetry.space_group_name_H-M   'P 1'
#
loop_
_entity.id
_entity.type
_entity.pdbx_description
1 polymer ?
#
loop_
_entity_poly.entity_id
_entity_poly.type
_entity_poly.pdbx_seq_one_letter_code
_entity_poly.pdbx_strand_id
1 'polypeptide(L)'
;MPLPLKLVLISTVIAAGLFDLRYRRIPNWLNLGAITAGLAANILLFALHGFTFALLGMGCSLLIYVPLYLVRGMGAGDVKLMAAVGAIVGPWNWLGIFLCTALLGGLVSLLYVLLRRRLNQTMLNLGLIASDLLHARLPAERHASLDIRHAEALRMPHGAVIALGAMVFLGLGSKIITAVV
;
A
#
# COMPACT_ATOMS: atom_id res chain seq x y z
N MET A 1 -16.90 7.69 -12.30
CA MET A 1 -15.62 8.32 -12.70
C MET A 1 -15.45 8.31 -14.22
N PRO A 2 -15.11 9.46 -14.82
CA PRO A 2 -14.85 9.61 -16.26
C PRO A 2 -13.56 8.89 -16.68
N LEU A 3 -13.49 8.48 -17.96
CA LEU A 3 -12.37 7.70 -18.51
C LEU A 3 -11.00 8.38 -18.33
N PRO A 4 -10.83 9.70 -18.54
CA PRO A 4 -9.52 10.35 -18.38
C PRO A 4 -8.95 10.20 -16.98
N LEU A 5 -9.78 10.37 -15.94
CA LEU A 5 -9.33 10.21 -14.54
C LEU A 5 -8.95 8.77 -14.21
N LYS A 6 -9.63 7.77 -14.80
CA LYS A 6 -9.24 6.37 -14.65
C LYS A 6 -7.87 6.10 -15.27
N LEU A 7 -7.60 6.64 -16.46
CA LEU A 7 -6.30 6.47 -17.13
C LEU A 7 -5.16 7.13 -16.35
N VAL A 8 -5.37 8.35 -15.86
CA VAL A 8 -4.40 9.06 -15.00
C VAL A 8 -4.15 8.29 -13.71
N LEU A 9 -5.20 7.78 -13.07
CA LEU A 9 -5.07 6.95 -11.87
C LEU A 9 -4.27 5.68 -12.14
N ILE A 10 -4.67 4.89 -13.15
CA ILE A 10 -4.06 3.60 -13.49
C ILE A 10 -2.58 3.78 -13.82
N SER A 11 -2.24 4.74 -14.69
CA SER A 11 -0.86 5.04 -15.04
C SER A 11 -0.02 5.45 -13.83
N THR A 12 -0.57 6.30 -12.96
CA THR A 12 0.10 6.74 -11.73
C THR A 12 0.39 5.58 -10.79
N VAL A 13 -0.62 4.76 -10.46
CA VAL A 13 -0.45 3.69 -9.47
C VAL A 13 0.39 2.54 -10.01
N ILE A 14 0.31 2.23 -11.30
CA ILE A 14 1.20 1.24 -11.93
C ILE A 14 2.64 1.74 -11.90
N ALA A 15 2.90 2.98 -12.33
CA ALA A 15 4.24 3.55 -12.29
C ALA A 15 4.79 3.54 -10.86
N ALA A 16 4.00 4.00 -9.88
CA ALA A 16 4.41 4.03 -8.49
C ALA A 16 4.68 2.62 -7.93
N GLY A 17 3.84 1.65 -8.24
CA GLY A 17 4.04 0.25 -7.87
C GLY A 17 5.30 -0.35 -8.50
N LEU A 18 5.60 -0.06 -9.77
CA LEU A 18 6.83 -0.50 -10.44
C LEU A 18 8.08 0.13 -9.82
N PHE A 19 8.05 1.44 -9.54
CA PHE A 19 9.15 2.13 -8.86
C PHE A 19 9.36 1.60 -7.44
N ASP A 20 8.28 1.35 -6.72
CA ASP A 20 8.34 0.80 -5.37
C ASP A 20 8.89 -0.64 -5.36
N LEU A 21 8.46 -1.50 -6.30
CA LEU A 21 9.00 -2.86 -6.43
C LEU A 21 10.48 -2.88 -6.80
N ARG A 22 10.91 -2.01 -7.72
CA ARG A 22 12.28 -2.01 -8.25
C ARG A 22 13.27 -1.25 -7.39
N TYR A 23 12.88 -0.09 -6.88
CA TYR A 23 13.77 0.86 -6.20
C TYR A 23 13.40 1.12 -4.74
N ARG A 24 12.29 0.53 -4.24
CA ARG A 24 11.77 0.74 -2.87
C ARG A 24 11.56 2.21 -2.52
N ARG A 25 11.38 3.05 -3.55
CA ARG A 25 11.25 4.50 -3.44
C ARG A 25 10.35 5.00 -4.58
N ILE A 26 9.34 5.76 -4.21
CA ILE A 26 8.46 6.45 -5.16
C ILE A 26 9.05 7.84 -5.41
N PRO A 27 9.42 8.19 -6.65
CA PRO A 27 10.07 9.47 -6.93
C PRO A 27 9.10 10.65 -6.76
N ASN A 28 9.61 11.77 -6.23
CA ASN A 28 8.81 12.97 -5.99
C ASN A 28 8.21 13.55 -7.28
N TRP A 29 8.92 13.45 -8.41
CA TRP A 29 8.44 13.95 -9.70
C TRP A 29 7.19 13.20 -10.17
N LEU A 30 7.07 11.90 -9.85
CA LEU A 30 5.89 11.11 -10.19
C LEU A 30 4.68 11.58 -9.40
N ASN A 31 4.86 11.79 -8.09
CA ASN A 31 3.78 12.28 -7.22
C ASN A 31 3.34 13.70 -7.63
N LEU A 32 4.29 14.60 -7.92
CA LEU A 32 3.98 15.95 -8.35
C LEU A 32 3.29 15.97 -9.73
N GLY A 33 3.79 15.16 -10.67
CA GLY A 33 3.17 14.96 -11.98
C GLY A 33 1.75 14.41 -11.88
N ALA A 34 1.51 13.44 -10.99
CA ALA A 34 0.19 12.89 -10.77
C ALA A 34 -0.79 13.87 -10.12
N ILE A 35 -0.35 14.66 -9.14
CA ILE A 35 -1.16 15.73 -8.53
C ILE A 35 -1.56 16.76 -9.59
N THR A 36 -0.59 17.24 -10.37
CA THR A 36 -0.84 18.25 -11.42
C THR A 36 -1.74 17.72 -12.53
N ALA A 37 -1.54 16.48 -12.99
CA ALA A 37 -2.41 15.82 -13.96
C ALA A 37 -3.82 15.59 -13.40
N GLY A 38 -3.96 15.18 -12.14
CA GLY A 38 -5.24 14.99 -11.47
C GLY A 38 -6.03 16.30 -11.33
N LEU A 39 -5.37 17.37 -10.90
CA LEU A 39 -5.95 18.71 -10.83
C LEU A 39 -6.37 19.21 -12.21
N ALA A 40 -5.47 19.15 -13.20
CA ALA A 40 -5.77 19.59 -14.57
C ALA A 40 -6.95 18.81 -15.16
N ALA A 41 -6.98 17.50 -15.02
CA ALA A 41 -8.08 16.68 -15.52
C ALA A 41 -9.41 17.00 -14.82
N ASN A 42 -9.41 17.20 -13.50
CA ASN A 42 -10.63 17.58 -12.78
C ASN A 42 -11.11 18.99 -13.17
N ILE A 43 -10.21 19.97 -13.34
CA ILE A 43 -10.55 21.32 -13.82
C ILE A 43 -11.14 21.25 -15.23
N LEU A 44 -10.53 20.47 -16.14
CA LEU A 44 -11.00 20.37 -17.53
C LEU A 44 -12.38 19.71 -17.64
N LEU A 45 -12.69 18.75 -16.75
CA LEU A 45 -13.95 17.99 -16.80
C LEU A 45 -15.09 18.66 -16.01
N PHE A 46 -14.76 19.35 -14.91
CA PHE A 46 -15.76 19.84 -13.95
C PHE A 46 -15.53 21.29 -13.50
N ALA A 47 -14.64 22.04 -14.18
CA ALA A 47 -14.30 23.44 -13.89
C ALA A 47 -13.91 23.66 -12.42
N LEU A 48 -14.41 24.76 -11.81
CA LEU A 48 -14.11 25.11 -10.42
C LEU A 48 -14.56 24.04 -9.41
N HIS A 49 -15.65 23.33 -9.69
CA HIS A 49 -16.10 22.23 -8.84
C HIS A 49 -15.09 21.07 -8.86
N GLY A 50 -14.48 20.79 -10.01
CA GLY A 50 -13.41 19.80 -10.12
C GLY A 50 -12.17 20.18 -9.32
N PHE A 51 -11.80 21.47 -9.34
CA PHE A 51 -10.66 21.98 -8.56
C PHE A 51 -10.86 21.78 -7.06
N THR A 52 -12.00 22.23 -6.52
CA THR A 52 -12.30 22.10 -5.09
C THR A 52 -12.44 20.62 -4.70
N PHE A 53 -13.05 19.80 -5.55
CA PHE A 53 -13.18 18.36 -5.33
C PHE A 53 -11.82 17.64 -5.27
N ALA A 54 -10.89 17.98 -6.16
CA ALA A 54 -9.52 17.46 -6.15
C ALA A 54 -8.77 17.91 -4.87
N LEU A 55 -8.90 19.17 -4.47
CA LEU A 55 -8.31 19.68 -3.22
C LEU A 55 -8.89 18.98 -1.98
N LEU A 56 -10.20 18.74 -1.94
CA LEU A 56 -10.83 18.00 -0.85
C LEU A 56 -10.32 16.55 -0.79
N GLY A 57 -10.12 15.91 -1.94
CA GLY A 57 -9.55 14.56 -2.00
C GLY A 57 -8.11 14.52 -1.51
N MET A 58 -7.29 15.47 -1.95
CA MET A 58 -5.91 15.64 -1.47
C MET A 58 -5.89 15.93 0.04
N GLY A 59 -6.71 16.86 0.53
CA GLY A 59 -6.80 17.21 1.95
C GLY A 59 -7.26 16.04 2.81
N CYS A 60 -8.31 15.32 2.39
CA CYS A 60 -8.82 14.13 3.07
C CYS A 60 -7.73 13.06 3.19
N SER A 61 -7.00 12.80 2.10
CA SER A 61 -5.93 11.82 2.11
C SER A 61 -4.79 12.18 3.06
N LEU A 62 -4.35 13.45 3.04
CA LEU A 62 -3.31 13.95 3.93
C LEU A 62 -3.76 13.91 5.38
N LEU A 63 -5.01 14.25 5.68
CA LEU A 63 -5.56 14.22 7.03
C LEU A 63 -5.45 12.83 7.66
N ILE A 64 -5.64 11.76 6.88
CA ILE A 64 -5.53 10.37 7.37
C ILE A 64 -4.07 9.89 7.35
N TYR A 65 -3.33 10.18 6.29
CA TYR A 65 -2.01 9.60 6.07
C TYR A 65 -0.87 10.31 6.82
N VAL A 66 -1.01 11.60 7.14
CA VAL A 66 -0.01 12.33 7.94
C VAL A 66 0.09 11.77 9.36
N PRO A 67 -1.00 11.54 10.13
CA PRO A 67 -0.92 10.87 11.42
C PRO A 67 -0.25 9.49 11.34
N LEU A 68 -0.58 8.67 10.33
CA LEU A 68 0.04 7.36 10.12
C LEU A 68 1.54 7.45 9.86
N TYR A 69 1.97 8.49 9.14
CA TYR A 69 3.38 8.79 8.92
C TYR A 69 4.10 9.23 10.20
N LEU A 70 3.46 10.08 11.03
CA LEU A 70 4.04 10.55 12.30
C LEU A 70 4.30 9.41 13.29
N VAL A 71 3.41 8.39 13.32
CA VAL A 71 3.59 7.17 14.12
C VAL A 71 4.64 6.22 13.49
N ARG A 72 5.32 6.63 12.41
CA ARG A 72 6.31 5.84 11.65
C ARG A 72 5.74 4.55 11.06
N GLY A 73 4.42 4.47 10.89
CA GLY A 73 3.76 3.31 10.30
C GLY A 73 4.03 3.15 8.80
N MET A 74 4.42 4.25 8.12
CA MET A 74 4.62 4.25 6.67
C MET A 74 5.66 5.28 6.19
N GLY A 75 6.08 5.17 4.93
CA GLY A 75 7.04 6.09 4.33
C GLY A 75 6.40 7.39 3.82
N ALA A 76 7.19 8.47 3.76
CA ALA A 76 6.73 9.75 3.21
C ALA A 76 6.34 9.66 1.72
N GLY A 77 6.90 8.70 0.99
CA GLY A 77 6.55 8.45 -0.42
C GLY A 77 5.10 7.99 -0.59
N ASP A 78 4.66 7.09 0.28
CA ASP A 78 3.30 6.52 0.25
C ASP A 78 2.24 7.57 0.61
N VAL A 79 2.54 8.48 1.55
CA VAL A 79 1.68 9.64 1.89
C VAL A 79 1.47 10.53 0.67
N LYS A 80 2.56 10.85 -0.05
CA LYS A 80 2.52 11.69 -1.25
C LYS A 80 1.78 11.00 -2.39
N LEU A 81 1.94 9.69 -2.55
CA LEU A 81 1.18 8.93 -3.54
C LEU A 81 -0.32 8.98 -3.23
N MET A 82 -0.71 8.82 -1.96
CA MET A 82 -2.11 8.90 -1.56
C MET A 82 -2.70 10.30 -1.71
N ALA A 83 -1.90 11.34 -1.48
CA ALA A 83 -2.25 12.72 -1.82
C ALA A 83 -2.53 12.88 -3.32
N ALA A 84 -1.67 12.29 -4.17
CA ALA A 84 -1.87 12.30 -5.62
C ALA A 84 -3.13 11.54 -6.05
N VAL A 85 -3.35 10.34 -5.51
CA VAL A 85 -4.56 9.56 -5.77
C VAL A 85 -5.80 10.35 -5.34
N GLY A 86 -5.78 10.98 -4.16
CA GLY A 86 -6.85 11.84 -3.66
C GLY A 86 -7.17 13.00 -4.59
N ALA A 87 -6.14 13.67 -5.12
CA ALA A 87 -6.31 14.75 -6.09
C ALA A 87 -6.92 14.26 -7.43
N ILE A 88 -6.65 13.03 -7.85
CA ILE A 88 -7.19 12.46 -9.09
C ILE A 88 -8.65 12.05 -8.91
N VAL A 89 -8.97 11.33 -7.83
CA VAL A 89 -10.25 10.63 -7.70
C VAL A 89 -11.27 11.32 -6.80
N GLY A 90 -10.83 12.32 -6.03
CA GLY A 90 -11.61 13.01 -5.01
C GLY A 90 -11.78 12.21 -3.71
N PRO A 91 -12.38 12.81 -2.67
CA PRO A 91 -12.37 12.27 -1.31
C PRO A 91 -13.08 10.92 -1.19
N TRP A 92 -14.22 10.74 -1.86
CA TRP A 92 -15.04 9.55 -1.69
C TRP A 92 -14.45 8.29 -2.35
N ASN A 93 -14.02 8.41 -3.61
CA ASN A 93 -13.36 7.31 -4.28
C ASN A 93 -12.02 7.00 -3.61
N TRP A 94 -11.34 8.01 -3.09
CA TRP A 94 -10.10 7.84 -2.37
C TRP A 94 -10.32 7.03 -1.09
N LEU A 95 -11.38 7.29 -0.32
CA LEU A 95 -11.75 6.47 0.85
C LEU A 95 -11.98 5.00 0.47
N GLY A 96 -12.64 4.75 -0.66
CA GLY A 96 -12.82 3.39 -1.17
C GLY A 96 -11.48 2.71 -1.50
N ILE A 97 -10.58 3.41 -2.20
CA ILE A 97 -9.23 2.91 -2.50
C ILE A 97 -8.44 2.67 -1.20
N PHE A 98 -8.54 3.57 -0.23
CA PHE A 98 -7.91 3.44 1.08
C PHE A 98 -8.37 2.16 1.78
N LEU A 99 -9.68 1.92 1.85
CA LEU A 99 -10.25 0.71 2.46
C LEU A 99 -9.81 -0.56 1.73
N CYS A 100 -9.88 -0.60 0.39
CA CYS A 100 -9.39 -1.74 -0.38
C CYS A 100 -7.90 -2.00 -0.14
N THR A 101 -7.09 -0.94 -0.10
CA THR A 101 -5.64 -1.03 0.16
C THR A 101 -5.35 -1.51 1.58
N ALA A 102 -6.08 -1.01 2.59
CA ALA A 102 -5.92 -1.40 3.97
C ALA A 102 -6.31 -2.87 4.19
N LEU A 103 -7.40 -3.34 3.57
CA LEU A 103 -7.82 -4.74 3.63
C LEU A 103 -6.78 -5.66 2.97
N LEU A 104 -6.28 -5.30 1.78
CA LEU A 104 -5.24 -6.07 1.11
C LEU A 104 -3.92 -6.07 1.89
N GLY A 105 -3.51 -4.91 2.41
CA GLY A 105 -2.32 -4.79 3.24
C GLY A 105 -2.41 -5.63 4.52
N GLY A 106 -3.59 -5.61 5.17
CA GLY A 106 -3.88 -6.46 6.32
C GLY A 106 -3.83 -7.95 5.98
N LEU A 107 -4.41 -8.36 4.86
CA LEU A 107 -4.39 -9.75 4.40
C LEU A 107 -2.97 -10.23 4.08
N VAL A 108 -2.18 -9.41 3.36
CA VAL A 108 -0.79 -9.73 3.01
C VAL A 108 0.07 -9.80 4.27
N SER A 109 -0.11 -8.87 5.22
CA SER A 109 0.56 -8.89 6.52
C SER A 109 0.23 -10.16 7.32
N LEU A 110 -1.05 -10.52 7.40
CA LEU A 110 -1.50 -11.73 8.08
C LEU A 110 -0.91 -13.00 7.45
N LEU A 111 -0.99 -13.11 6.12
CA LEU A 111 -0.43 -14.25 5.38
C LEU A 111 1.08 -14.37 5.61
N TYR A 112 1.80 -13.25 5.62
CA TYR A 112 3.22 -13.22 5.88
C TYR A 112 3.56 -13.71 7.30
N VAL A 113 2.83 -13.26 8.32
CA VAL A 113 3.02 -13.72 9.71
C VAL A 113 2.74 -15.22 9.83
N LEU A 114 1.69 -15.73 9.19
CA LEU A 114 1.34 -17.16 9.21
C LEU A 114 2.41 -18.02 8.53
N LEU A 115 2.89 -17.62 7.35
CA LEU A 115 3.94 -18.33 6.62
C LEU A 115 5.27 -18.32 7.37
N ARG A 116 5.66 -17.18 7.95
CA ARG A 116 6.88 -17.07 8.77
C ARG A 116 6.83 -17.91 10.03
N ARG A 117 5.69 -17.91 10.75
CA ARG A 117 5.52 -18.78 11.93
C ARG A 117 5.68 -20.25 11.57
N ARG A 118 5.09 -20.70 10.45
CA ARG A 118 5.26 -22.07 9.95
C ARG A 118 6.72 -22.36 9.57
N LEU A 119 7.36 -21.49 8.79
CA LEU A 119 8.75 -21.69 8.34
C LEU A 119 9.75 -21.72 9.51
N ASN A 120 9.61 -20.81 10.47
CA ASN A 120 10.47 -20.81 11.67
C ASN A 120 10.25 -22.08 12.50
N GLN A 121 9.00 -22.51 12.68
CA GLN A 121 8.69 -23.77 13.38
C GLN A 121 9.27 -24.98 12.64
N THR A 122 9.16 -25.05 11.31
CA THR A 122 9.71 -26.16 10.51
C THR A 122 11.24 -26.17 10.53
N MET A 123 11.90 -25.03 10.36
CA MET A 123 13.37 -24.92 10.42
C MET A 123 13.92 -25.26 11.80
N LEU A 124 13.25 -24.80 12.87
CA LEU A 124 13.58 -25.19 14.24
C LEU A 124 13.41 -26.69 14.43
N ASN A 125 12.28 -27.27 14.03
CA ASN A 125 12.02 -28.70 14.17
C ASN A 125 13.04 -29.55 13.37
N LEU A 126 13.40 -29.14 12.16
CA LEU A 126 14.40 -29.85 11.34
C LEU A 126 15.82 -29.71 11.90
N GLY A 127 16.19 -28.52 12.37
CA GLY A 127 17.47 -28.29 13.02
C GLY A 127 17.63 -29.12 14.29
N LEU A 128 16.57 -29.23 15.09
CA LEU A 128 16.52 -30.05 16.31
C LEU A 128 16.62 -31.55 16.00
N ILE A 129 15.88 -32.03 15.00
CA ILE A 129 15.96 -33.43 14.56
C ILE A 129 17.36 -33.76 14.02
N ALA A 130 17.95 -32.85 13.23
CA ALA A 130 19.30 -33.05 12.68
C ALA A 130 20.37 -33.03 13.77
N SER A 131 20.27 -32.15 14.77
CA SER A 131 21.20 -32.11 15.90
C SER A 131 21.08 -33.31 16.82
N ASP A 132 19.86 -33.82 17.05
CA ASP A 132 19.61 -35.00 17.87
C ASP A 132 20.14 -36.28 17.19
N LEU A 133 20.02 -36.38 15.86
CA LEU A 133 20.57 -37.48 15.07
C LEU A 133 22.10 -37.47 15.02
N LEU A 134 22.74 -36.30 14.92
CA LEU A 134 24.20 -36.17 14.87
C LEU A 134 24.89 -36.43 16.21
N HIS A 135 24.21 -36.19 17.34
CA HIS A 135 24.81 -36.32 18.66
C HIS A 135 24.34 -37.55 19.46
N ALA A 136 23.44 -38.38 18.92
CA ALA A 136 22.87 -39.55 19.59
C ALA A 136 22.42 -39.23 21.04
N ARG A 137 21.87 -38.03 21.25
CA ARG A 137 21.38 -37.58 22.57
C ARG A 137 19.86 -37.65 22.61
N LEU A 138 19.33 -38.19 23.71
CA LEU A 138 17.90 -38.14 24.02
C LEU A 138 17.45 -36.67 24.16
N PRO A 139 16.21 -36.35 23.73
CA PRO A 139 15.75 -34.97 23.51
C PRO A 139 15.73 -34.18 24.83
N ALA A 140 16.67 -33.24 24.98
CA ALA A 140 16.82 -32.43 26.19
C ALA A 140 16.63 -30.93 25.88
N GLU A 141 15.46 -30.43 26.31
CA GLU A 141 15.16 -29.07 26.79
C GLU A 141 15.93 -27.87 26.20
N ARG A 142 15.48 -27.47 25.01
CA ARG A 142 14.97 -26.11 24.64
C ARG A 142 15.63 -24.87 25.27
N HIS A 143 16.39 -24.14 24.45
CA HIS A 143 16.41 -22.67 24.48
C HIS A 143 16.48 -22.14 23.04
N ALA A 144 15.33 -21.71 22.50
CA ALA A 144 15.23 -21.03 21.21
C ALA A 144 15.50 -19.53 21.42
N SER A 145 16.72 -19.08 21.19
CA SER A 145 17.04 -17.67 21.08
C SER A 145 16.45 -17.12 19.78
N LEU A 146 15.37 -16.37 19.90
CA LEU A 146 14.70 -15.68 18.80
C LEU A 146 15.60 -14.55 18.30
N ASP A 147 16.17 -14.72 17.11
CA ASP A 147 16.92 -13.66 16.42
C ASP A 147 15.95 -12.60 15.85
N ILE A 148 15.74 -11.52 16.62
CA ILE A 148 14.82 -10.41 16.33
C ILE A 148 15.44 -9.38 15.36
N ARG A 149 16.72 -9.52 14.97
CA ARG A 149 17.47 -8.44 14.29
C ARG A 149 17.25 -8.29 12.79
N HIS A 150 16.47 -9.18 12.14
CA HIS A 150 16.23 -9.13 10.70
C HIS A 150 14.89 -8.48 10.27
N ALA A 151 14.20 -7.78 11.19
CA ALA A 151 12.91 -7.13 10.92
C ALA A 151 12.97 -5.95 9.93
N GLU A 152 14.15 -5.36 9.70
CA GLU A 152 14.31 -4.21 8.78
C GLU A 152 14.33 -4.59 7.29
N ALA A 153 14.64 -5.85 6.96
CA ALA A 153 14.87 -6.28 5.58
C ALA A 153 13.60 -6.54 4.75
N LEU A 154 12.41 -6.54 5.36
CA LEU A 154 11.14 -6.82 4.65
C LEU A 154 10.09 -5.74 4.87
N ARG A 155 10.43 -4.50 4.52
CA ARG A 155 9.40 -3.52 4.17
C ARG A 155 8.62 -4.05 2.96
N MET A 156 7.35 -4.38 3.16
CA MET A 156 6.46 -4.72 2.05
C MET A 156 6.42 -3.56 1.06
N PRO A 157 6.40 -3.82 -0.26
CA PRO A 157 6.27 -2.77 -1.26
C PRO A 157 4.85 -2.19 -1.16
N HIS A 158 4.70 -1.17 -0.31
CA HIS A 158 3.42 -0.56 0.02
C HIS A 158 2.79 0.14 -1.21
N GLY A 159 3.61 0.68 -2.10
CA GLY A 159 3.17 1.23 -3.39
C GLY A 159 2.53 0.17 -4.30
N ALA A 160 3.02 -1.08 -4.27
CA ALA A 160 2.40 -2.18 -5.00
C ALA A 160 1.05 -2.58 -4.41
N VAL A 161 0.91 -2.59 -3.07
CA VAL A 161 -0.36 -2.86 -2.39
C VAL A 161 -1.39 -1.77 -2.70
N ILE A 162 -0.97 -0.50 -2.71
CA ILE A 162 -1.78 0.63 -3.17
C ILE A 162 -2.28 0.42 -4.60
N ALA A 163 -1.38 0.02 -5.51
CA ALA A 163 -1.75 -0.21 -6.89
C ALA A 163 -2.79 -1.31 -7.03
N LEU A 164 -2.62 -2.43 -6.32
CA LEU A 164 -3.59 -3.52 -6.28
C LEU A 164 -4.93 -3.06 -5.68
N GLY A 165 -4.92 -2.32 -4.57
CA GLY A 165 -6.12 -1.78 -3.95
C GLY A 165 -6.91 -0.86 -4.89
N ALA A 166 -6.21 0.01 -5.61
CA ALA A 166 -6.80 0.86 -6.64
C ALA A 166 -7.38 0.05 -7.81
N MET A 167 -6.69 -0.99 -8.28
CA MET A 167 -7.22 -1.87 -9.35
C MET A 167 -8.46 -2.64 -8.90
N VAL A 168 -8.44 -3.20 -7.70
CA VAL A 168 -9.60 -3.91 -7.11
C VAL A 168 -10.79 -2.95 -6.99
N PHE A 169 -10.56 -1.74 -6.47
CA PHE A 169 -11.61 -0.72 -6.35
C PHE A 169 -12.23 -0.37 -7.72
N LEU A 170 -11.40 -0.19 -8.77
CA LEU A 170 -11.90 0.05 -10.12
C LEU A 170 -12.70 -1.14 -10.68
N GLY A 171 -12.26 -2.37 -10.39
CA GLY A 171 -12.88 -3.62 -10.82
C GLY A 171 -14.21 -3.93 -10.13
N LEU A 172 -14.39 -3.52 -8.88
CA LEU A 172 -15.66 -3.61 -8.13
C LEU A 172 -16.76 -2.70 -8.69
N GLY A 173 -16.47 -1.97 -9.77
CA GLY A 173 -17.34 -1.00 -10.37
C GLY A 173 -17.17 0.33 -9.66
N SER A 174 -16.54 1.29 -10.35
CA SER A 174 -16.46 2.70 -9.95
C SER A 174 -17.83 3.41 -9.89
N LYS A 175 -18.91 2.66 -9.66
CA LYS A 175 -20.32 3.08 -9.62
C LYS A 175 -20.72 3.66 -8.28
N ILE A 176 -19.86 3.60 -7.25
CA ILE A 176 -20.24 4.04 -5.89
C ILE A 176 -20.73 5.48 -5.89
N ILE A 177 -20.26 6.37 -6.78
CA ILE A 177 -20.79 7.75 -6.87
C ILE A 177 -20.78 8.27 -8.31
N THR A 178 -21.73 7.83 -9.11
CA THR A 178 -22.32 8.69 -10.16
C THR A 178 -23.59 9.38 -9.63
N ALA A 179 -23.82 9.36 -8.31
CA ALA A 179 -25.08 9.77 -7.68
C ALA A 179 -25.00 11.07 -6.85
N VAL A 180 -23.84 11.74 -6.82
CA VAL A 180 -23.64 13.01 -6.07
C VAL A 180 -23.24 14.17 -7.01
N VAL A 181 -23.23 13.93 -8.32
CA VAL A 181 -23.20 14.95 -9.38
C VAL A 181 -24.33 14.62 -10.33
#